data_AF-A0A5D2NNQ8-F1
#
_entry.id   AF-A0A5D2NNQ8-F1
#
_cell.length_a   1.000
_cell.length_b   1.000
_cell.length_c   1.000
_cell.angle_alpha   90.00
_cell.angle_beta   90.00
_cell.angle_gamma   90.00
#
_symmetry.space_group_name_H-M   'P 1'
#
loop_
_entity.id
_entity.type
_entity.pdbx_description
1 polymer ?
#
loop_
_entity_poly.entity_id
_entity_poly.type
_entity_poly.pdbx_seq_one_letter_code
_entity_poly.pdbx_strand_id
1 'polypeptide(L)'
;MAAPLFPAIFTGFFFFVFLISLTSQDQLNNKDHNLLIRELDDAKLKLSRLESVLEETIQSIDAKTLLLKEREKLLEDMENKITYLQSVISTLEDDSLLADEKLKALEEEVRLLWDASRKNNFELHVLESEAQDTEDRVEAVNLKVEKMAEVVTEQWIQIQHLEQALQLAQRRALQDQKQRYMRCSFLRFFNDLSERHLPKMLGVLEYYSFGKGSTIKYYMSQALQQLRRFYSAIKKYHHQLQGFIKQEMRRNEFTAAFVNDEFVFFLASALITFPVLGAWMVLSSQFS
;
A
#
# COMPACT_ATOMS: atom_id res chain seq x y z
N MET A 1 -127.30 38.44 142.94
CA MET A 1 -127.43 39.60 142.02
C MET A 1 -126.06 40.25 141.88
N ALA A 2 -125.54 40.68 140.73
CA ALA A 2 -125.72 40.46 139.30
C ALA A 2 -124.45 41.11 138.67
N ALA A 3 -123.93 40.50 137.62
CA ALA A 3 -122.70 40.86 136.89
C ALA A 3 -122.92 42.15 136.03
N PRO A 4 -122.09 42.55 135.01
CA PRO A 4 -120.96 41.83 134.42
C PRO A 4 -119.84 42.69 133.73
N LEU A 5 -118.97 41.99 133.00
CA LEU A 5 -118.30 42.33 131.71
C LEU A 5 -116.78 42.68 131.69
N PHE A 6 -116.00 41.65 131.31
CA PHE A 6 -114.74 41.61 130.52
C PHE A 6 -114.76 42.52 129.25
N PRO A 7 -113.68 42.71 128.43
CA PRO A 7 -112.32 42.10 128.43
C PRO A 7 -111.13 43.06 128.11
N ALA A 8 -109.92 42.83 128.64
CA ALA A 8 -108.69 43.49 128.09
C ALA A 8 -107.36 42.76 128.36
N ILE A 9 -107.38 41.45 128.62
CA ILE A 9 -106.14 40.69 128.92
C ILE A 9 -105.44 40.18 127.63
N PHE A 10 -106.05 40.38 126.46
CA PHE A 10 -105.51 39.89 125.18
C PHE A 10 -104.58 40.90 124.45
N THR A 11 -104.59 42.18 124.83
CA THR A 11 -103.82 43.25 124.15
C THR A 11 -102.40 43.45 124.70
N GLY A 12 -102.13 43.10 125.96
CA GLY A 12 -100.79 43.25 126.55
C GLY A 12 -99.78 42.20 126.09
N PHE A 13 -100.21 40.96 125.87
CA PHE A 13 -99.31 39.87 125.44
C PHE A 13 -98.90 40.01 123.97
N PHE A 14 -99.79 40.51 123.11
CA PHE A 14 -99.47 40.78 121.71
C PHE A 14 -98.51 41.96 121.54
N PHE A 15 -98.59 43.00 122.38
CA PHE A 15 -97.66 44.13 122.30
C PHE A 15 -96.24 43.78 122.77
N PHE A 16 -96.10 42.91 123.79
CA PHE A 16 -94.79 42.47 124.26
C PHE A 16 -94.13 41.47 123.30
N VAL A 17 -94.91 40.58 122.69
CA VAL A 17 -94.42 39.68 121.61
C VAL A 17 -94.12 40.47 120.33
N PHE A 18 -94.90 41.51 119.99
CA PHE A 18 -94.64 42.36 118.83
C PHE A 18 -93.39 43.25 119.01
N LEU A 19 -93.13 43.80 120.22
CA LEU A 19 -91.93 44.58 120.49
C LEU A 19 -90.66 43.72 120.59
N ILE A 20 -90.74 42.49 121.10
CA ILE A 20 -89.62 41.53 121.05
C ILE A 20 -89.38 41.06 119.61
N SER A 21 -90.44 40.83 118.83
CA SER A 21 -90.29 40.53 117.40
C SER A 21 -89.75 41.72 116.60
N LEU A 22 -90.14 42.96 116.87
CA LEU A 22 -89.67 44.15 116.12
C LEU A 22 -88.21 44.48 116.45
N THR A 23 -87.79 44.36 117.70
CA THR A 23 -86.37 44.57 118.11
C THR A 23 -85.46 43.41 117.73
N SER A 24 -85.97 42.17 117.71
CA SER A 24 -85.24 41.01 117.18
C SER A 24 -85.17 41.02 115.66
N GLN A 25 -86.20 41.51 114.96
CA GLN A 25 -86.23 41.57 113.50
C GLN A 25 -85.37 42.72 112.95
N ASP A 26 -85.24 43.85 113.66
CA ASP A 26 -84.34 44.94 113.25
C ASP A 26 -82.85 44.61 113.51
N GLN A 27 -82.54 43.86 114.58
CA GLN A 27 -81.19 43.33 114.85
C GLN A 27 -80.82 42.14 113.93
N LEU A 28 -81.78 41.32 113.52
CA LEU A 28 -81.58 40.21 112.57
C LEU A 28 -81.42 40.75 111.13
N ASN A 29 -82.30 41.67 110.71
CA ASN A 29 -82.29 42.25 109.37
C ASN A 29 -81.04 43.10 109.11
N ASN A 30 -80.54 43.82 110.13
CA ASN A 30 -79.27 44.57 110.02
C ASN A 30 -78.04 43.62 109.98
N LYS A 31 -78.07 42.49 110.70
CA LYS A 31 -77.03 41.46 110.58
C LYS A 31 -77.04 40.76 109.22
N ASP A 32 -78.21 40.43 108.69
CA ASP A 32 -78.36 39.81 107.38
C ASP A 32 -77.95 40.76 106.24
N HIS A 33 -78.28 42.05 106.33
CA HIS A 33 -77.79 43.04 105.36
C HIS A 33 -76.27 43.21 105.39
N ASN A 34 -75.66 43.29 106.58
CA ASN A 34 -74.20 43.37 106.71
C ASN A 34 -73.50 42.08 106.24
N LEU A 35 -74.14 40.91 106.38
CA LEU A 35 -73.65 39.64 105.84
C LEU A 35 -73.67 39.65 104.30
N LEU A 36 -74.78 40.06 103.69
CA LEU A 36 -74.93 40.14 102.22
C LEU A 36 -73.96 41.15 101.60
N ILE A 37 -73.70 42.28 102.26
CA ILE A 37 -72.69 43.26 101.82
C ILE A 37 -71.29 42.63 101.85
N ARG A 38 -70.95 41.89 102.91
CA ARG A 38 -69.66 41.19 103.01
C ARG A 38 -69.50 40.09 101.96
N GLU A 39 -70.57 39.36 101.64
CA GLU A 39 -70.57 38.35 100.57
C GLU A 39 -70.46 38.98 99.17
N LEU A 40 -71.11 40.13 98.95
CA LEU A 40 -70.98 40.91 97.73
C LEU A 40 -69.56 41.45 97.55
N ASP A 41 -68.96 41.97 98.62
CA ASP A 41 -67.56 42.45 98.62
C ASP A 41 -66.57 41.29 98.38
N ASP A 42 -66.80 40.12 98.99
CA ASP A 42 -66.01 38.90 98.73
C ASP A 42 -66.16 38.42 97.27
N ALA A 43 -67.38 38.42 96.74
CA ALA A 43 -67.65 38.08 95.34
C ALA A 43 -66.97 39.07 94.38
N LYS A 44 -66.96 40.36 94.71
CA LYS A 44 -66.28 41.39 93.92
C LYS A 44 -64.76 41.22 93.94
N LEU A 45 -64.16 40.93 95.09
CA LEU A 45 -62.73 40.62 95.18
C LEU A 45 -62.36 39.36 94.38
N LYS A 46 -63.20 38.31 94.44
CA LYS A 46 -63.05 37.11 93.61
C LYS A 46 -63.16 37.42 92.12
N LEU A 47 -64.10 38.29 91.74
CA LEU A 47 -64.29 38.73 90.35
C LEU A 47 -63.04 39.48 89.86
N SER A 48 -62.52 40.44 90.63
CA SER A 48 -61.29 41.15 90.26
C SER A 48 -60.07 40.21 90.18
N ARG A 49 -59.98 39.20 91.05
CA ARG A 49 -58.93 38.18 90.95
C ARG A 49 -59.08 37.35 89.67
N LEU A 50 -60.29 36.93 89.32
CA LEU A 50 -60.54 36.18 88.09
C LEU A 50 -60.27 37.01 86.84
N GLU A 51 -60.62 38.30 86.84
CA GLU A 51 -60.28 39.24 85.76
C GLU A 51 -58.76 39.38 85.59
N SER A 52 -58.02 39.51 86.70
CA SER A 52 -56.55 39.57 86.66
C SER A 52 -55.95 38.28 86.11
N VAL A 53 -56.46 37.11 86.52
CA VAL A 53 -56.00 35.81 86.00
C VAL A 53 -56.35 35.69 84.52
N LEU A 54 -57.55 36.09 84.11
CA LEU A 54 -57.98 36.07 82.72
C LEU A 54 -57.07 36.94 81.84
N GLU A 55 -56.79 38.17 82.27
CA GLU A 55 -55.89 39.09 81.57
C GLU A 55 -54.47 38.51 81.44
N GLU A 56 -53.92 37.93 82.51
CA GLU A 56 -52.62 37.24 82.47
C GLU A 56 -52.65 36.06 81.48
N THR A 57 -53.74 35.27 81.46
CA THR A 57 -53.87 34.17 80.50
C THR A 57 -53.97 34.66 79.05
N ILE A 58 -54.67 35.78 78.79
CA ILE A 58 -54.78 36.39 77.45
C ILE A 58 -53.40 36.85 76.98
N GLN A 59 -52.66 37.59 77.80
CA GLN A 59 -51.31 38.05 77.47
C GLN A 59 -50.34 36.88 77.22
N SER A 60 -50.42 35.82 78.04
CA SER A 60 -49.66 34.58 77.82
C SER A 60 -50.04 33.90 76.49
N ILE A 61 -51.32 33.87 76.12
CA ILE A 61 -51.79 33.30 74.85
C ILE A 61 -51.27 34.14 73.67
N ASP A 62 -51.32 35.46 73.75
CA ASP A 62 -50.81 36.35 72.70
C ASP A 62 -49.31 36.17 72.48
N ALA A 63 -48.53 36.10 73.56
CA ALA A 63 -47.09 35.83 73.49
C ALA A 63 -46.79 34.47 72.83
N LYS A 64 -47.53 33.42 73.21
CA LYS A 64 -47.40 32.09 72.59
C LYS A 64 -47.81 32.10 71.11
N THR A 65 -48.82 32.89 70.74
CA THR A 65 -49.27 33.03 69.35
C THR A 65 -48.20 33.70 68.48
N LEU A 66 -47.53 34.72 68.99
CA LEU A 66 -46.42 35.37 68.30
C LEU A 66 -45.23 34.41 68.10
N LEU A 67 -44.88 33.64 69.13
CA LEU A 67 -43.82 32.62 69.03
C LEU A 67 -44.18 31.54 68.01
N LEU A 68 -45.43 31.08 67.96
CA LEU A 68 -45.89 30.13 66.96
C LEU A 68 -45.73 30.68 65.53
N LYS A 69 -46.07 31.96 65.31
CA LYS A 69 -45.90 32.61 64.01
C LYS A 69 -44.44 32.72 63.57
N GLU A 70 -43.51 32.98 64.50
CA GLU A 70 -42.07 32.97 64.20
C GLU A 70 -41.57 31.56 63.85
N ARG A 71 -42.04 30.54 64.58
CA ARG A 71 -41.71 29.14 64.29
C ARG A 71 -42.26 28.67 62.96
N GLU A 72 -43.47 29.10 62.59
CA GLU A 72 -44.07 28.83 61.28
C GLU A 72 -43.23 29.41 60.14
N LYS A 73 -42.78 30.66 60.26
CA LYS A 73 -41.88 31.28 59.27
C LYS A 73 -40.54 30.55 59.15
N LEU A 74 -39.98 30.07 60.27
CA LEU A 74 -38.75 29.27 60.24
C LEU A 74 -38.98 27.93 59.55
N LEU A 75 -40.12 27.27 59.80
CA LEU A 75 -40.49 26.02 59.14
C LEU A 75 -40.65 26.22 57.63
N GLU A 76 -41.26 27.32 57.20
CA GLU A 76 -41.39 27.67 55.78
C GLU A 76 -40.01 27.89 55.11
N ASP A 77 -39.07 28.59 55.77
CA ASP A 77 -37.69 28.73 55.27
C ASP A 77 -36.95 27.39 55.17
N MET A 78 -37.15 26.51 56.16
CA MET A 78 -36.58 25.16 56.14
C MET A 78 -37.19 24.30 55.02
N GLU A 79 -38.51 24.39 54.79
CA GLU A 79 -39.19 23.70 53.70
C GLU A 79 -38.65 24.13 52.33
N ASN A 80 -38.48 25.44 52.13
CA ASN A 80 -37.88 25.99 50.90
C ASN A 80 -36.43 25.51 50.69
N LYS A 81 -35.64 25.37 51.75
CA LYS A 81 -34.28 24.78 51.66
C LYS A 81 -34.32 23.30 51.32
N ILE A 82 -35.26 22.55 51.90
CA ILE A 82 -35.44 21.13 51.59
C ILE A 82 -35.79 20.95 50.12
N THR A 83 -36.73 21.72 49.58
CA THR A 83 -37.12 21.64 48.16
C THR A 83 -35.96 22.03 47.22
N TYR A 84 -35.17 23.04 47.58
CA TYR A 84 -33.94 23.38 46.84
C TYR A 84 -32.90 22.24 46.88
N LEU A 85 -32.63 21.66 48.05
CA LEU A 85 -31.68 20.57 48.15
C LEU A 85 -32.15 19.33 47.39
N GLN A 86 -33.46 19.04 47.41
CA GLN A 86 -34.05 17.97 46.61
C GLN A 86 -33.84 18.20 45.12
N SER A 87 -34.03 19.42 44.60
CA SER A 87 -33.79 19.70 43.19
C SER A 87 -32.32 19.56 42.81
N VAL A 88 -31.40 20.01 43.66
CA VAL A 88 -29.95 19.83 43.45
C VAL A 88 -29.58 18.34 43.45
N ILE A 89 -30.12 17.55 44.36
CA ILE A 89 -29.88 16.10 44.41
C ILE A 89 -30.38 15.44 43.12
N SER A 90 -31.58 15.78 42.63
CA SER A 90 -32.10 15.25 41.37
C SER A 90 -31.20 15.61 40.18
N THR A 91 -30.74 16.87 40.08
CA THR A 91 -29.82 17.26 39.00
C THR A 91 -28.50 16.52 39.07
N LEU A 92 -27.96 16.30 40.27
CA LEU A 92 -26.71 15.58 40.46
C LEU A 92 -26.86 14.08 40.14
N GLU A 93 -28.01 13.49 40.45
CA GLU A 93 -28.35 12.11 40.09
C GLU A 93 -28.40 11.94 38.57
N ASP A 94 -29.07 12.85 37.86
CA ASP A 94 -29.13 12.85 36.39
C ASP A 94 -27.72 13.00 35.77
N ASP A 95 -26.90 13.93 36.29
CA ASP A 95 -25.52 14.13 35.83
C ASP A 95 -24.65 12.90 36.11
N SER A 96 -24.85 12.24 37.26
CA SER A 96 -24.16 11.00 37.62
C SER A 96 -24.51 9.86 36.66
N LEU A 97 -25.79 9.69 36.32
CA LEU A 97 -26.24 8.68 35.37
C LEU A 97 -25.65 8.91 33.98
N LEU A 98 -25.61 10.17 33.53
CA LEU A 98 -24.97 10.54 32.27
C LEU A 98 -23.46 10.25 32.27
N ALA A 99 -22.78 10.53 33.38
CA ALA A 99 -21.36 10.22 33.53
C ALA A 99 -21.10 8.71 33.49
N ASP A 100 -21.94 7.90 34.13
CA ASP A 100 -21.85 6.43 34.12
C ASP A 100 -22.07 5.85 32.71
N GLU A 101 -23.02 6.40 31.94
CA GLU A 101 -23.24 5.96 30.55
C GLU A 101 -22.02 6.27 29.67
N LYS A 102 -21.43 7.47 29.80
CA LYS A 102 -20.20 7.84 29.10
C LYS A 102 -19.02 6.96 29.51
N LEU A 103 -18.91 6.63 30.80
CA LEU A 103 -17.86 5.77 31.32
C LEU A 103 -17.98 4.36 30.72
N LYS A 104 -19.18 3.78 30.68
CA LYS A 104 -19.42 2.48 30.03
C LYS A 104 -19.09 2.50 28.54
N ALA A 105 -19.48 3.56 27.83
CA ALA A 105 -19.15 3.71 26.40
C ALA A 105 -17.62 3.76 26.19
N LEU A 106 -16.90 4.48 27.03
CA LEU A 106 -15.45 4.57 26.97
C LEU A 106 -14.76 3.25 27.33
N GLU A 107 -15.27 2.52 28.34
CA GLU A 107 -14.76 1.18 28.69
C GLU A 107 -14.90 0.20 27.52
N GLU A 108 -16.02 0.24 26.81
CA GLU A 108 -16.25 -0.58 25.61
C GLU A 108 -15.30 -0.20 24.47
N GLU A 109 -15.07 1.09 24.23
CA GLU A 109 -14.09 1.55 23.24
C GLU A 109 -12.66 1.08 23.60
N VAL A 110 -12.25 1.22 24.86
CA VAL A 110 -10.95 0.73 25.33
C VAL A 110 -10.82 -0.77 25.14
N ARG A 111 -11.89 -1.55 25.40
CA ARG A 111 -11.89 -3.00 25.16
C ARG A 111 -11.69 -3.33 23.68
N LEU A 112 -12.41 -2.66 22.78
CA LEU A 112 -12.27 -2.85 21.33
C LEU A 112 -10.88 -2.47 20.83
N LEU A 113 -10.32 -1.37 21.31
CA LEU A 113 -8.96 -0.95 20.99
C LEU A 113 -7.92 -1.95 21.48
N TRP A 114 -8.12 -2.52 22.66
CA TRP A 114 -7.25 -3.56 23.20
C TRP A 114 -7.28 -4.83 22.34
N ASP A 115 -8.46 -5.26 21.90
CA ASP A 115 -8.61 -6.42 21.01
C ASP A 115 -7.95 -6.19 19.64
N ALA A 116 -8.16 -5.00 19.05
CA ALA A 116 -7.50 -4.61 17.81
C ALA A 116 -5.98 -4.54 17.98
N SER A 117 -5.48 -4.00 19.09
CA SER A 117 -4.05 -3.94 19.39
C SER A 117 -3.42 -5.33 19.48
N ARG A 118 -4.08 -6.28 20.15
CA ARG A 118 -3.60 -7.69 20.21
C ARG A 118 -3.56 -8.33 18.83
N LYS A 119 -4.60 -8.13 18.03
CA LYS A 119 -4.65 -8.65 16.66
C LYS A 119 -3.53 -8.07 15.79
N ASN A 120 -3.34 -6.76 15.82
CA ASN A 120 -2.27 -6.09 15.07
C ASN A 120 -0.88 -6.55 15.50
N ASN A 121 -0.66 -6.78 16.80
CA ASN A 121 0.61 -7.30 17.31
C ASN A 121 0.91 -8.71 16.75
N PHE A 122 -0.11 -9.58 16.68
CA PHE A 122 0.04 -10.90 16.07
C PHE A 122 0.35 -10.80 14.57
N GLU A 123 -0.39 -9.98 13.83
CA GLU A 123 -0.15 -9.76 12.40
C GLU A 123 1.24 -9.17 12.13
N LEU A 124 1.74 -8.30 13.01
CA LEU A 124 3.09 -7.74 12.94
C LEU A 124 4.15 -8.84 13.03
N HIS A 125 4.04 -9.76 13.99
CA HIS A 125 4.98 -10.86 14.14
C HIS A 125 4.94 -11.84 12.96
N VAL A 126 3.76 -12.11 12.39
CA VAL A 126 3.64 -12.91 11.17
C VAL A 126 4.37 -12.23 10.02
N LEU A 127 4.10 -10.94 9.79
CA LEU A 127 4.74 -10.17 8.72
C LEU A 127 6.26 -10.07 8.90
N GLU A 128 6.73 -9.90 10.14
CA GLU A 128 8.16 -9.89 10.48
C GLU A 128 8.83 -11.22 10.12
N SER A 129 8.18 -12.36 10.44
CA SER A 129 8.69 -13.68 10.08
C SER A 129 8.71 -13.93 8.57
N GLU A 130 7.69 -13.47 7.84
CA GLU A 130 7.65 -13.55 6.38
C GLU A 130 8.73 -12.66 5.74
N ALA A 131 8.92 -11.44 6.26
CA ALA A 131 9.96 -10.54 5.80
C ALA A 131 11.35 -11.17 5.97
N GLN A 132 11.63 -11.78 7.13
CA GLN A 132 12.89 -12.47 7.38
C GLN A 132 13.12 -13.65 6.42
N ASP A 133 12.11 -14.50 6.17
CA ASP A 133 12.24 -15.58 5.17
C ASP A 133 12.55 -15.04 3.78
N THR A 134 11.89 -13.96 3.37
CA THR A 134 12.16 -13.34 2.08
C THR A 134 13.56 -12.72 2.01
N GLU A 135 14.06 -12.14 3.09
CA GLU A 135 15.41 -11.60 3.20
C GLU A 135 16.46 -12.71 3.05
N ASP A 136 16.31 -13.81 3.80
CA ASP A 136 17.20 -14.97 3.74
C ASP A 136 17.23 -15.57 2.31
N ARG A 137 16.07 -15.64 1.64
CA ARG A 137 15.96 -16.11 0.26
C ARG A 137 16.64 -15.18 -0.74
N VAL A 138 16.50 -13.86 -0.56
CA VAL A 138 17.18 -12.87 -1.40
C VAL A 138 18.68 -12.95 -1.21
N GLU A 139 19.17 -13.08 0.02
CA GLU A 139 20.60 -13.25 0.33
C GLU A 139 21.15 -14.51 -0.35
N ALA A 140 20.44 -15.64 -0.26
CA ALA A 140 20.84 -16.89 -0.91
C ALA A 140 20.90 -16.77 -2.44
N VAL A 141 19.98 -16.03 -3.07
CA VAL A 141 20.01 -15.74 -4.51
C VAL A 141 21.17 -14.79 -4.84
N ASN A 142 21.40 -13.78 -4.02
CA ASN A 142 22.48 -12.82 -4.20
C ASN A 142 23.86 -13.51 -4.21
N LEU A 143 24.12 -14.43 -3.26
CA LEU A 143 25.34 -15.24 -3.24
C LEU A 143 25.52 -16.11 -4.49
N LYS A 144 24.42 -16.61 -5.09
CA LYS A 144 24.48 -17.36 -6.35
C LYS A 144 24.81 -16.43 -7.53
N VAL A 145 24.21 -15.24 -7.56
CA VAL A 145 24.47 -14.24 -8.60
C VAL A 145 25.92 -13.77 -8.55
N GLU A 146 26.47 -13.55 -7.35
CA GLU A 146 27.88 -13.19 -7.17
C GLU A 146 28.83 -14.28 -7.72
N LYS A 147 28.59 -15.55 -7.36
CA LYS A 147 29.35 -16.69 -7.94
C LYS A 147 29.23 -16.77 -9.46
N MET A 148 28.03 -16.54 -10.00
CA MET A 148 27.83 -16.53 -11.45
C MET A 148 28.54 -15.36 -12.11
N ALA A 149 28.58 -14.19 -11.47
CA ALA A 149 29.31 -13.03 -11.98
C ALA A 149 30.81 -13.33 -12.06
N GLU A 150 31.40 -13.93 -11.02
CA GLU A 150 32.80 -14.39 -11.05
C GLU A 150 33.06 -15.34 -12.24
N VAL A 151 32.25 -16.38 -12.39
CA VAL A 151 32.38 -17.34 -13.51
C VAL A 151 32.25 -16.65 -14.87
N VAL A 152 31.29 -15.73 -15.04
CA VAL A 152 31.09 -15.00 -16.30
C VAL A 152 32.30 -14.10 -16.59
N THR A 153 32.88 -13.45 -15.58
CA THR A 153 34.09 -12.64 -15.78
C THR A 153 35.29 -13.49 -16.19
N GLU A 154 35.48 -14.68 -15.60
CA GLU A 154 36.53 -15.61 -16.01
C GLU A 154 36.31 -16.12 -17.44
N GLN A 155 35.08 -16.53 -17.78
CA GLN A 155 34.75 -16.97 -19.14
C GLN A 155 34.94 -15.87 -20.18
N TRP A 156 34.62 -14.62 -19.83
CA TRP A 156 34.88 -13.46 -20.69
C TRP A 156 36.37 -13.28 -20.98
N ILE A 157 37.23 -13.39 -19.96
CA ILE A 157 38.70 -13.33 -20.12
C ILE A 157 39.18 -14.46 -21.04
N GLN A 158 38.67 -15.69 -20.87
CA GLN A 158 39.03 -16.82 -21.72
C GLN A 158 38.61 -16.62 -23.19
N ILE A 159 37.40 -16.12 -23.43
CA ILE A 159 36.92 -15.81 -24.78
C ILE A 159 37.83 -14.76 -25.44
N GLN A 160 38.20 -13.71 -24.72
CA GLN A 160 39.11 -12.69 -25.22
C GLN A 160 40.48 -13.27 -25.62
N HIS A 161 41.05 -14.16 -24.79
CA HIS A 161 42.30 -14.84 -25.14
C HIS A 161 42.17 -15.76 -26.35
N LEU A 162 41.07 -16.51 -26.45
CA LEU A 162 40.81 -17.38 -27.61
C LEU A 162 40.63 -16.58 -28.89
N GLU A 163 39.94 -15.44 -28.82
CA GLU A 163 39.75 -14.53 -29.96
C GLU A 163 41.10 -13.97 -30.44
N GLN A 164 41.96 -13.52 -29.53
CA GLN A 164 43.31 -13.07 -29.86
C GLN A 164 44.16 -14.20 -30.48
N ALA A 165 44.12 -15.40 -29.92
CA ALA A 165 44.84 -16.57 -30.44
C ALA A 165 44.34 -16.95 -31.84
N LEU A 166 43.03 -16.91 -32.08
CA LEU A 166 42.42 -17.16 -33.38
C LEU A 166 42.88 -16.14 -34.42
N GLN A 167 42.85 -14.84 -34.10
CA GLN A 167 43.32 -13.78 -34.99
C GLN A 167 44.80 -13.95 -35.34
N LEU A 168 45.64 -14.33 -34.37
CA LEU A 168 47.06 -14.62 -34.61
C LEU A 168 47.25 -15.86 -35.50
N ALA A 169 46.50 -16.93 -35.25
CA ALA A 169 46.55 -18.16 -36.05
C ALA A 169 46.10 -17.90 -37.51
N GLN A 170 45.03 -17.13 -37.71
CA GLN A 170 44.56 -16.73 -39.04
C GLN A 170 45.61 -15.88 -39.77
N ARG A 171 46.23 -14.90 -39.09
CA ARG A 171 47.30 -14.09 -39.70
C ARG A 171 48.51 -14.93 -40.10
N ARG A 172 48.95 -15.86 -39.26
CA ARG A 172 50.03 -16.79 -39.58
C ARG A 172 49.67 -17.72 -40.74
N ALA A 173 48.48 -18.30 -40.74
CA ALA A 173 48.02 -19.18 -41.82
C ALA A 173 47.97 -18.46 -43.18
N LEU A 174 47.48 -17.21 -43.21
CA LEU A 174 47.48 -16.37 -44.42
C LEU A 174 48.91 -16.05 -44.88
N GLN A 175 49.83 -15.74 -43.95
CA GLN A 175 51.23 -15.51 -44.26
C GLN A 175 51.90 -16.76 -44.82
N ASP A 176 51.69 -17.92 -44.19
CA ASP A 176 52.22 -19.21 -44.64
C ASP A 176 51.66 -19.61 -46.00
N GLN A 177 50.36 -19.39 -46.24
CA GLN A 177 49.72 -19.61 -47.54
C GLN A 177 50.33 -18.69 -48.60
N LYS A 178 50.51 -17.40 -48.31
CA LYS A 178 51.17 -16.45 -49.21
C LYS A 178 52.61 -16.88 -49.49
N GLN A 179 53.35 -17.33 -48.48
CA GLN A 179 54.73 -17.78 -48.64
C GLN A 179 54.83 -19.09 -49.44
N ARG A 180 53.90 -20.04 -49.26
CA ARG A 180 53.79 -21.25 -50.08
C ARG A 180 53.44 -20.92 -51.52
N TYR A 181 52.50 -20.02 -51.73
CA TYR A 181 52.10 -19.52 -53.04
C TYR A 181 53.29 -18.87 -53.78
N MET A 182 54.13 -18.09 -53.07
CA MET A 182 55.36 -17.51 -53.62
C MET A 182 56.51 -18.51 -53.83
N ARG A 183 56.46 -19.71 -53.23
CA ARG A 183 57.48 -20.76 -53.36
C ARG A 183 57.27 -21.69 -54.57
N CYS A 184 56.06 -21.77 -55.13
CA CYS A 184 55.80 -22.57 -56.34
C CYS A 184 56.30 -21.83 -57.60
N SER A 185 57.34 -22.35 -58.26
CA SER A 185 57.93 -21.75 -59.47
C SER A 185 56.91 -21.51 -60.59
N PHE A 186 55.97 -22.44 -60.79
CA PHE A 186 54.90 -22.32 -61.79
C PHE A 186 53.94 -21.16 -61.49
N LEU A 187 53.44 -21.06 -60.25
CA LEU A 187 52.51 -19.98 -59.87
C LEU A 187 53.20 -18.62 -59.82
N ARG A 188 54.47 -18.59 -59.41
CA ARG A 188 55.32 -17.39 -59.49
C ARG A 188 55.46 -16.90 -60.93
N PHE A 189 55.63 -17.80 -61.90
CA PHE A 189 55.68 -17.44 -63.32
C PHE A 189 54.35 -16.83 -63.82
N PHE A 190 53.20 -17.41 -63.46
CA PHE A 190 51.90 -16.83 -63.85
C PHE A 190 51.66 -15.45 -63.24
N ASN A 191 52.09 -15.23 -61.99
CA ASN A 191 52.03 -13.89 -61.39
C ASN A 191 52.96 -12.91 -62.07
N ASP A 192 54.20 -13.30 -62.37
CA ASP A 192 55.11 -12.45 -63.13
C ASP A 192 54.55 -12.13 -64.52
N LEU A 193 53.91 -13.11 -65.17
CA LEU A 193 53.23 -12.91 -66.45
C LEU A 193 52.04 -11.94 -66.30
N SER A 194 51.20 -12.10 -65.28
CA SER A 194 49.99 -11.27 -65.09
C SER A 194 50.27 -9.88 -64.55
N GLU A 195 51.22 -9.72 -63.63
CA GLU A 195 51.58 -8.42 -63.04
C GLU A 195 52.51 -7.62 -63.94
N ARG A 196 53.44 -8.27 -64.68
CA ARG A 196 54.44 -7.56 -65.49
C ARG A 196 54.20 -7.64 -66.99
N HIS A 197 53.93 -8.81 -67.55
CA HIS A 197 53.93 -8.98 -69.02
C HIS A 197 52.58 -8.66 -69.66
N LEU A 198 51.47 -9.06 -69.04
CA LEU A 198 50.13 -8.91 -69.59
C LEU A 198 49.69 -7.43 -69.70
N PRO A 199 49.90 -6.57 -68.68
CA PRO A 199 49.59 -5.14 -68.78
C PRO A 199 50.51 -4.44 -69.80
N LYS A 200 51.76 -4.87 -69.90
CA LYS A 200 52.74 -4.32 -70.84
C LYS A 200 52.40 -4.69 -72.29
N MET A 201 51.96 -5.93 -72.55
CA MET A 201 51.47 -6.37 -73.85
C MET A 201 50.16 -5.66 -74.25
N LEU A 202 49.22 -5.54 -73.31
CA LEU A 202 47.96 -4.80 -73.54
C LEU A 202 48.23 -3.32 -73.84
N GLY A 203 49.10 -2.66 -73.07
CA GLY A 203 49.46 -1.26 -73.31
C GLY A 203 50.12 -1.03 -74.68
N VAL A 204 50.95 -1.96 -75.16
CA VAL A 204 51.54 -1.90 -76.51
C VAL A 204 50.47 -2.11 -77.61
N LEU A 205 49.53 -3.02 -77.38
CA LEU A 205 48.43 -3.30 -78.31
C LEU A 205 47.44 -2.12 -78.40
N GLU A 206 47.17 -1.48 -77.26
CA GLU A 206 46.30 -0.31 -77.14
C GLU A 206 46.92 0.92 -77.84
N TYR A 207 48.24 1.11 -77.72
CA TYR A 207 48.99 2.14 -78.43
C TYR A 207 48.94 1.98 -79.97
N TYR A 208 49.06 0.75 -80.48
CA TYR A 208 48.96 0.48 -81.93
C TYR A 208 47.53 0.60 -82.48
N SER A 209 46.52 0.36 -81.64
CA SER A 209 45.10 0.39 -82.04
C SER A 209 44.56 1.81 -82.27
N PHE A 210 45.16 2.83 -81.64
CA PHE A 210 44.69 4.22 -81.70
C PHE A 210 45.04 4.97 -83.01
N GLY A 211 46.02 4.49 -83.80
CA GLY A 211 46.53 5.21 -84.98
C GLY A 211 45.92 4.87 -86.35
N LYS A 212 45.23 3.73 -86.52
CA LYS A 212 44.68 3.26 -87.82
C LYS A 212 43.32 2.56 -87.66
N GLY A 213 42.30 3.33 -87.26
CA GLY A 213 41.01 2.80 -86.79
C GLY A 213 40.12 2.06 -87.81
N SER A 214 40.29 2.23 -89.12
CA SER A 214 39.42 1.57 -90.13
C SER A 214 40.03 0.32 -90.74
N THR A 215 41.34 0.33 -91.06
CA THR A 215 42.05 -0.82 -91.63
C THR A 215 42.31 -1.91 -90.58
N ILE A 216 42.68 -1.53 -89.35
CA ILE A 216 42.91 -2.50 -88.27
C ILE A 216 41.61 -3.17 -87.85
N LYS A 217 40.48 -2.47 -87.86
CA LYS A 217 39.17 -3.06 -87.54
C LYS A 217 38.75 -4.12 -88.56
N TYR A 218 39.06 -3.92 -89.85
CA TYR A 218 38.87 -4.92 -90.90
C TYR A 218 39.81 -6.12 -90.71
N TYR A 219 41.09 -5.90 -90.42
CA TYR A 219 42.03 -6.98 -90.13
C TYR A 219 41.67 -7.75 -88.85
N MET A 220 41.20 -7.06 -87.80
CA MET A 220 40.72 -7.69 -86.57
C MET A 220 39.44 -8.48 -86.81
N SER A 221 38.48 -7.97 -87.58
CA SER A 221 37.27 -8.71 -87.90
C SER A 221 37.59 -9.95 -88.75
N GLN A 222 38.54 -9.83 -89.69
CA GLN A 222 39.05 -10.96 -90.47
C GLN A 222 39.81 -11.95 -89.59
N ALA A 223 40.68 -11.50 -88.68
CA ALA A 223 41.40 -12.34 -87.73
C ALA A 223 40.44 -13.06 -86.77
N LEU A 224 39.43 -12.37 -86.24
CA LEU A 224 38.37 -12.95 -85.42
C LEU A 224 37.55 -13.97 -86.22
N GLN A 225 37.25 -13.70 -87.49
CA GLN A 225 36.55 -14.64 -88.36
C GLN A 225 37.41 -15.87 -88.64
N GLN A 226 38.72 -15.71 -88.87
CA GLN A 226 39.65 -16.83 -89.01
C GLN A 226 39.79 -17.62 -87.71
N LEU A 227 39.89 -16.95 -86.57
CA LEU A 227 39.90 -17.59 -85.26
C LEU A 227 38.61 -18.37 -85.02
N ARG A 228 37.46 -17.83 -85.42
CA ARG A 228 36.16 -18.50 -85.31
C ARG A 228 36.08 -19.74 -86.21
N ARG A 229 36.64 -19.67 -87.42
CA ARG A 229 36.79 -20.83 -88.33
C ARG A 229 37.72 -21.88 -87.74
N PHE A 230 38.86 -21.44 -87.21
CA PHE A 230 39.84 -22.30 -86.57
C PHE A 230 39.26 -22.98 -85.32
N TYR A 231 38.54 -22.25 -84.48
CA TYR A 231 37.84 -22.78 -83.32
C TYR A 231 36.75 -23.78 -83.72
N SER A 232 36.01 -23.50 -84.78
CA SER A 232 35.02 -24.44 -85.32
C SER A 232 35.69 -25.73 -85.81
N ALA A 233 36.86 -25.61 -86.44
CA ALA A 233 37.67 -26.75 -86.86
C ALA A 233 38.21 -27.53 -85.66
N ILE A 234 38.79 -26.86 -84.66
CA ILE A 234 39.24 -27.47 -83.40
C ILE A 234 38.09 -28.19 -82.73
N LYS A 235 36.89 -27.59 -82.65
CA LYS A 235 35.71 -28.22 -82.06
C LYS A 235 35.33 -29.50 -82.80
N LYS A 236 35.41 -29.50 -84.13
CA LYS A 236 35.17 -30.68 -84.97
C LYS A 236 36.23 -31.76 -84.73
N TYR A 237 37.51 -31.40 -84.71
CA TYR A 237 38.62 -32.32 -84.41
C TYR A 237 38.53 -32.85 -82.98
N HIS A 238 38.15 -32.02 -82.02
CA HIS A 238 37.96 -32.40 -80.64
C HIS A 238 36.85 -33.44 -80.51
N HIS A 239 35.71 -33.25 -81.20
CA HIS A 239 34.64 -34.23 -81.23
C HIS A 239 35.06 -35.55 -81.93
N GLN A 240 35.83 -35.46 -83.01
CA GLN A 240 36.41 -36.65 -83.67
C GLN A 240 37.38 -37.40 -82.75
N LEU A 241 38.24 -36.66 -82.05
CA LEU A 241 39.21 -37.20 -81.10
C LEU A 241 38.52 -37.83 -79.89
N GLN A 242 37.44 -37.25 -79.40
CA GLN A 242 36.58 -37.87 -78.38
C GLN A 242 36.06 -39.24 -78.86
N GLY A 243 35.58 -39.33 -80.10
CA GLY A 243 35.14 -40.60 -80.69
C GLY A 243 36.27 -41.64 -80.74
N PHE A 244 37.46 -41.23 -81.18
CA PHE A 244 38.64 -42.09 -81.24
C PHE A 244 39.09 -42.56 -79.85
N ILE A 245 39.21 -41.65 -78.88
CA ILE A 245 39.58 -41.95 -77.49
C ILE A 245 38.53 -42.88 -76.88
N LYS A 246 37.23 -42.61 -77.07
CA LYS A 246 36.15 -43.45 -76.56
C LYS A 246 36.20 -44.87 -77.12
N GLN A 247 36.49 -44.99 -78.42
CA GLN A 247 36.66 -46.28 -79.07
C GLN A 247 37.89 -47.02 -78.52
N GLU A 248 39.01 -46.33 -78.39
CA GLU A 248 40.26 -46.96 -77.99
C GLU A 248 40.29 -47.32 -76.50
N MET A 249 39.63 -46.51 -75.67
CA MET A 249 39.42 -46.83 -74.26
C MET A 249 38.52 -48.06 -74.07
N ARG A 250 37.50 -48.25 -74.92
CA ARG A 250 36.63 -49.45 -74.88
C ARG A 250 37.33 -50.72 -75.32
N ARG A 251 38.34 -50.61 -76.19
CA ARG A 251 39.10 -51.74 -76.72
C ARG A 251 40.12 -52.29 -75.73
N ASN A 252 40.55 -51.47 -74.77
CA ASN A 252 41.54 -51.84 -73.78
C ASN A 252 40.87 -52.15 -72.42
N GLU A 253 41.10 -53.36 -71.90
CA GLU A 253 40.44 -53.90 -70.70
C GLU A 253 40.62 -53.00 -69.46
N PHE A 254 41.76 -52.32 -69.36
CA PHE A 254 42.07 -51.43 -68.22
C PHE A 254 41.36 -50.07 -68.27
N THR A 255 41.09 -49.55 -69.48
CA THR A 255 40.48 -48.22 -69.66
C THR A 255 38.99 -48.29 -69.91
N ALA A 256 38.45 -49.48 -70.20
CA ALA A 256 37.03 -49.68 -70.49
C ALA A 256 36.12 -49.26 -69.33
N ALA A 257 36.57 -49.42 -68.09
CA ALA A 257 35.84 -49.02 -66.89
C ALA A 257 35.68 -47.49 -66.75
N PHE A 258 36.53 -46.69 -67.40
CA PHE A 258 36.60 -45.23 -67.27
C PHE A 258 35.92 -44.48 -68.43
N VAL A 259 35.18 -45.18 -69.29
CA VAL A 259 34.53 -44.59 -70.48
C VAL A 259 33.29 -43.80 -70.07
N ASN A 260 33.49 -42.57 -69.58
CA ASN A 260 32.46 -41.57 -69.33
C ASN A 260 32.62 -40.40 -70.33
N ASP A 261 31.51 -39.87 -70.85
CA ASP A 261 31.52 -38.79 -71.83
C ASP A 261 32.20 -37.51 -71.31
N GLU A 262 32.07 -37.20 -70.02
CA GLU A 262 32.75 -36.06 -69.39
C GLU A 262 34.26 -36.29 -69.30
N PHE A 263 34.67 -37.49 -68.89
CA PHE A 263 36.09 -37.84 -68.79
C PHE A 263 36.76 -37.85 -70.19
N VAL A 264 36.09 -38.41 -71.19
CA VAL A 264 36.54 -38.39 -72.59
C VAL A 264 36.64 -36.96 -73.12
N PHE A 265 35.71 -36.07 -72.75
CA PHE A 265 35.78 -34.64 -73.09
C PHE A 265 37.03 -33.98 -72.50
N PHE A 266 37.32 -34.20 -71.22
CA PHE A 266 38.51 -33.63 -70.57
C PHE A 266 39.80 -34.20 -71.14
N LEU A 267 39.86 -35.52 -71.39
CA LEU A 267 41.04 -36.17 -71.95
C LEU A 267 41.32 -35.72 -73.39
N ALA A 268 40.27 -35.60 -74.22
CA ALA A 268 40.39 -35.05 -75.56
C ALA A 268 40.81 -33.57 -75.54
N SER A 269 40.40 -32.82 -74.51
CA SER A 269 40.78 -31.41 -74.36
C SER A 269 42.25 -31.30 -73.96
N ALA A 270 42.67 -32.09 -72.98
CA ALA A 270 44.04 -32.23 -72.51
C ALA A 270 45.00 -32.58 -73.65
N LEU A 271 44.68 -33.58 -74.48
CA LEU A 271 45.53 -33.99 -75.61
C LEU A 271 45.70 -32.90 -76.67
N ILE A 272 44.76 -31.96 -76.79
CA ILE A 272 44.88 -30.80 -77.68
C ILE A 272 45.65 -29.67 -77.00
N THR A 273 45.39 -29.40 -75.73
CA THR A 273 45.96 -28.23 -75.03
C THR A 273 47.39 -28.46 -74.54
N PHE A 274 47.74 -29.67 -74.07
CA PHE A 274 49.06 -29.95 -73.52
C PHE A 274 50.21 -29.76 -74.53
N PRO A 275 50.12 -30.23 -75.79
CA PRO A 275 51.17 -29.98 -76.77
C PRO A 275 51.34 -28.49 -77.10
N VAL A 276 50.22 -27.74 -77.16
CA VAL A 276 50.24 -26.30 -77.41
C VAL A 276 50.88 -25.55 -76.25
N LEU A 277 50.50 -25.89 -75.01
CA LEU A 277 51.08 -25.30 -73.81
C LEU A 277 52.56 -25.67 -73.64
N GLY A 278 52.94 -26.91 -73.94
CA GLY A 278 54.34 -27.37 -73.91
C GLY A 278 55.20 -26.64 -74.93
N ALA A 279 54.73 -26.54 -76.18
CA ALA A 279 55.42 -25.79 -77.23
C ALA A 279 55.53 -24.30 -76.87
N TRP A 280 54.46 -23.71 -76.34
CA TRP A 280 54.47 -22.32 -75.87
C TRP A 280 55.43 -22.11 -74.71
N MET A 281 55.49 -23.03 -73.74
CA MET A 281 56.40 -22.97 -72.60
C MET A 281 57.87 -23.04 -73.05
N VAL A 282 58.20 -23.92 -74.02
CA VAL A 282 59.54 -24.00 -74.61
C VAL A 282 59.89 -22.73 -75.37
N LEU A 283 58.99 -22.23 -76.21
CA LEU A 283 59.22 -20.99 -76.98
C LEU A 283 59.37 -19.78 -76.06
N SER A 284 58.49 -19.62 -75.07
CA SER A 284 58.56 -18.50 -74.12
C SER A 284 59.80 -18.55 -73.23
N SER A 285 60.32 -19.74 -72.89
CA SER A 285 61.59 -19.86 -72.17
C SER A 285 62.82 -19.37 -72.95
N GLN A 286 62.74 -19.28 -74.28
CA GLN A 286 63.80 -18.73 -75.13
C GLN A 286 63.73 -17.21 -75.28
N PHE A 287 62.59 -16.59 -74.95
CA PHE A 287 62.35 -15.14 -75.02
C PHE A 287 62.29 -14.47 -73.64
N SER A 288 62.54 -15.22 -72.56
CA SER A 288 62.75 -14.72 -71.19
C SER A 288 64.23 -14.59 -70.88
#